data_AF-A0A8B4SAY4-F1
#
_entry.id   AF-A0A8B4SAY4-F1
#
_cell.length_a   1.000
_cell.length_b   1.000
_cell.length_c   1.000
_cell.angle_alpha   90.00
_cell.angle_beta   90.00
_cell.angle_gamma   90.00
#
_symmetry.space_group_name_H-M   'P 1'
#
loop_
_entity.id
_entity.type
_entity.pdbx_description
1 polymer ?
#
loop_
_entity_poly.entity_id
_entity_poly.type
_entity_poly.pdbx_seq_one_letter_code
_entity_poly.pdbx_strand_id
1 'polypeptide(L)'
;MKVIGLAMLAAIAVSACSSAPSQDADREVAFTCANGESISVRFSPANSKAVLIRGGQGIELPQQPSGSGFVYSNGPNTIRGKGLDLTVEVGRMAPIQCKAR
;
A
#
# COMPACT_ATOMS: atom_id res chain seq x y z
N MET A 1 -16.82 30.07 -62.32
CA MET A 1 -16.39 28.67 -62.15
C MET A 1 -16.09 28.45 -60.67
N LYS A 2 -16.68 27.39 -60.09
CA LYS A 2 -16.61 26.97 -58.68
C LYS A 2 -15.23 26.44 -58.31
N VAL A 3 -14.70 26.78 -57.14
CA VAL A 3 -13.98 25.80 -56.30
C VAL A 3 -14.23 26.08 -54.82
N ILE A 4 -14.90 25.12 -54.20
CA ILE A 4 -15.14 24.99 -52.76
C ILE A 4 -13.91 24.30 -52.18
N GLY A 5 -13.29 24.86 -51.15
CA GLY A 5 -12.09 24.29 -50.51
C GLY A 5 -12.20 24.33 -49.00
N LEU A 6 -12.89 23.35 -48.45
CA LEU A 6 -12.99 23.03 -47.02
C LEU A 6 -11.61 22.59 -46.49
N ALA A 7 -11.04 23.27 -45.50
CA ALA A 7 -9.79 22.84 -44.87
C ALA A 7 -9.90 22.84 -43.33
N MET A 8 -10.35 21.67 -42.85
CA MET A 8 -10.09 20.97 -41.58
C MET A 8 -9.55 21.78 -40.37
N LEU A 9 -10.37 21.84 -39.32
CA LEU A 9 -9.91 22.02 -37.94
C LEU A 9 -9.11 20.78 -37.51
N ALA A 10 -7.81 20.96 -37.24
CA ALA A 10 -7.00 19.94 -36.56
C ALA A 10 -7.24 20.01 -35.05
N ALA A 11 -8.13 19.16 -34.53
CA ALA A 11 -8.30 18.95 -33.10
C ALA A 11 -7.23 17.97 -32.59
N ILE A 12 -6.19 18.50 -31.94
CA ILE A 12 -5.16 17.69 -31.28
C ILE A 12 -5.75 17.19 -29.96
N ALA A 13 -6.21 15.93 -29.95
CA ALA A 13 -6.63 15.25 -28.74
C ALA A 13 -5.38 14.83 -27.93
N VAL A 14 -5.05 15.58 -26.88
CA VAL A 14 -3.99 15.19 -25.93
C VAL A 14 -4.58 14.16 -24.97
N SER A 15 -4.35 12.88 -25.24
CA SER A 15 -4.68 11.80 -24.31
C SER A 15 -3.68 11.80 -23.15
N ALA A 16 -4.08 12.36 -22.01
CA ALA A 16 -3.35 12.21 -20.76
C ALA A 16 -3.58 10.79 -20.21
N CYS A 17 -2.56 9.93 -20.27
CA CYS A 17 -2.60 8.61 -19.66
C CYS A 17 -2.54 8.73 -18.13
N SER A 18 -3.69 8.58 -17.46
CA SER A 18 -3.74 8.39 -16.01
C SER A 18 -3.26 6.97 -15.70
N SER A 19 -2.04 6.85 -15.18
CA SER A 19 -1.44 5.56 -14.80
C SER A 19 -1.84 5.26 -13.35
N ALA A 20 -2.69 4.25 -13.13
CA ALA A 20 -2.98 3.78 -11.79
C ALA A 20 -1.73 3.12 -11.17
N PRO A 21 -1.45 3.31 -9.86
CA PRO A 21 -0.36 2.60 -9.19
C PRO A 21 -0.54 1.08 -9.36
N SER A 22 0.52 0.38 -9.77
CA SER A 22 0.50 -1.07 -9.86
C SER A 22 0.32 -1.68 -8.46
N GLN A 23 -0.35 -2.84 -8.38
CA GLN A 23 -0.56 -3.52 -7.09
C GLN A 23 0.75 -3.97 -6.44
N ASP A 24 1.78 -4.16 -7.26
CA ASP A 24 3.12 -4.58 -6.85
C ASP A 24 4.05 -3.43 -6.48
N ALA A 25 3.58 -2.18 -6.58
CA ALA A 25 4.38 -1.02 -6.19
C ALA A 25 4.64 -1.00 -4.68
N ASP A 26 5.87 -0.63 -4.35
CA ASP A 26 6.27 -0.29 -2.99
C ASP A 26 5.44 0.89 -2.49
N ARG A 27 4.98 0.80 -1.25
CA ARG A 27 4.15 1.83 -0.63
C ARG A 27 4.37 1.87 0.87
N GLU A 28 4.38 3.07 1.42
CA GLU A 28 4.37 3.27 2.86
C GLU A 28 3.01 3.77 3.31
N VAL A 29 2.44 3.13 4.32
CA VAL A 29 1.11 3.45 4.85
C VAL A 29 1.24 3.74 6.33
N ALA A 30 0.70 4.88 6.77
CA ALA A 30 0.63 5.23 8.18
C ALA A 30 -0.65 4.65 8.80
N PHE A 31 -0.56 4.23 10.07
CA PHE A 31 -1.68 3.69 10.83
C PHE A 31 -1.77 4.36 12.19
N THR A 32 -3.02 4.55 12.65
CA THR A 32 -3.34 4.92 14.02
C THR A 32 -3.82 3.67 14.75
N CYS A 33 -3.22 3.36 15.89
CA CYS A 33 -3.53 2.18 16.69
C CYS A 33 -4.44 2.51 17.88
N ALA A 34 -5.20 1.52 18.35
CA ALA A 34 -6.17 1.66 19.44
C ALA A 34 -5.53 2.04 20.79
N ASN A 35 -4.23 1.77 20.96
CA ASN A 35 -3.43 2.21 22.10
C ASN A 35 -2.91 3.66 21.98
N GLY A 36 -3.34 4.40 20.95
CA GLY A 36 -2.89 5.77 20.67
C GLY A 36 -1.58 5.88 19.91
N GLU A 37 -0.89 4.77 19.66
CA GLU A 37 0.37 4.74 18.92
C GLU A 37 0.16 5.04 17.43
N SER A 38 1.12 5.74 16.82
CA SER A 38 1.22 5.87 15.35
C SER A 38 2.38 5.03 14.85
N ILE A 39 2.13 4.22 13.82
CA ILE A 39 3.14 3.38 13.16
C ILE A 39 3.09 3.61 11.65
N SER A 40 4.13 3.22 10.93
CA SER A 40 4.05 3.05 9.48
C SER A 40 4.48 1.66 9.06
N VAL A 41 3.95 1.20 7.92
CA VAL A 41 4.39 -0.04 7.29
C VAL A 41 4.76 0.27 5.85
N ARG A 42 6.01 -0.04 5.50
CA ARG A 42 6.48 -0.01 4.12
C ARG A 42 6.31 -1.40 3.51
N PHE A 43 5.32 -1.55 2.65
CA PHE A 43 5.06 -2.78 1.90
C PHE A 43 5.90 -2.80 0.63
N SER A 44 6.54 -3.94 0.36
CA SER A 44 7.22 -4.22 -0.90
C SER A 44 6.73 -5.58 -1.43
N PRO A 45 5.57 -5.61 -2.11
CA PRO A 45 4.97 -6.85 -2.59
C PRO A 45 5.87 -7.57 -3.61
N ALA A 46 6.54 -6.83 -4.49
CA ALA A 46 7.48 -7.37 -5.47
C ALA A 46 8.64 -8.17 -4.82
N ASN A 47 9.00 -7.82 -3.58
CA ASN A 47 10.05 -8.49 -2.81
C ASN A 47 9.49 -9.43 -1.73
N SER A 48 8.16 -9.64 -1.68
CA SER A 48 7.47 -10.42 -0.65
C SER A 48 7.86 -10.03 0.78
N LYS A 49 8.00 -8.72 1.03
CA LYS A 49 8.43 -8.17 2.33
C LYS A 49 7.59 -6.98 2.76
N ALA A 50 7.57 -6.73 4.06
CA ALA A 50 7.14 -5.47 4.64
C ALA A 50 8.12 -5.03 5.73
N VAL A 51 8.24 -3.73 5.97
CA VAL A 51 8.99 -3.17 7.10
C VAL A 51 8.01 -2.46 8.01
N LEU A 52 7.81 -2.98 9.22
CA LEU A 52 7.06 -2.31 10.28
C LEU A 52 7.97 -1.28 10.93
N ILE A 53 7.58 -0.02 10.88
CA ILE A 53 8.31 1.10 11.47
C ILE A 53 7.55 1.55 12.73
N ARG A 54 8.16 1.31 13.88
CA ARG A 54 7.59 1.59 15.20
C ARG A 54 8.64 2.24 16.09
N GLY A 55 8.34 3.40 16.68
CA GLY A 55 9.31 4.13 17.52
C GLY A 55 10.62 4.48 16.79
N GLY A 56 10.57 4.67 15.47
CA GLY A 56 11.75 4.92 14.63
C GLY A 56 12.57 3.68 14.27
N GLN A 57 12.20 2.49 14.75
CA GLN A 57 12.88 1.24 14.41
C GLN A 57 12.12 0.49 13.31
N GLY A 58 12.85 0.06 12.29
CA GLY A 58 12.32 -0.77 11.21
C GLY A 58 12.51 -2.26 11.50
N ILE A 59 11.43 -3.03 11.44
CA ILE A 59 11.41 -4.48 11.61
C ILE A 59 11.01 -5.11 10.28
N GLU A 60 11.90 -5.86 9.66
CA GLU A 60 11.61 -6.59 8.42
C GLU A 60 10.75 -7.82 8.71
N LEU A 61 9.70 -7.98 7.91
CA LEU A 61 8.69 -9.03 7.99
C LEU A 61 8.52 -9.69 6.62
N PRO A 62 8.98 -10.94 6.45
CA PRO A 62 8.68 -11.74 5.27
C PRO A 62 7.17 -12.03 5.13
N GLN A 63 6.66 -12.05 3.90
CA GLN A 63 5.27 -12.41 3.63
C GLN A 63 4.98 -13.87 4.01
N GLN A 64 3.79 -14.10 4.57
CA GLN A 64 3.30 -15.43 4.93
C GLN A 64 2.03 -15.75 4.13
N PRO A 65 1.72 -17.05 3.92
CA PRO A 65 0.44 -17.46 3.35
C PRO A 65 -0.74 -16.90 4.16
N SER A 66 -1.77 -16.43 3.46
CA SER A 66 -3.01 -15.95 4.08
C SER A 66 -4.22 -16.38 3.26
N GLY A 67 -5.30 -16.79 3.94
CA GLY A 67 -6.58 -17.10 3.29
C GLY A 67 -7.38 -15.86 2.89
N SER A 68 -7.11 -14.70 3.51
CA SER A 68 -7.73 -13.42 3.16
C SER A 68 -6.85 -12.27 3.64
N GLY A 69 -6.72 -11.23 2.80
CA GLY A 69 -5.88 -10.08 3.11
C GLY A 69 -4.39 -10.44 3.03
N PHE A 70 -3.58 -9.94 3.96
CA PHE A 70 -2.14 -10.18 3.99
C PHE A 70 -1.67 -10.55 5.39
N VAL A 71 -0.57 -11.30 5.44
CA VAL A 71 0.19 -11.58 6.67
C VAL A 71 1.67 -11.39 6.34
N TYR A 72 2.39 -10.65 7.17
CA TYR A 72 3.84 -10.60 7.16
C TYR A 72 4.34 -10.90 8.57
N SER A 73 5.32 -11.79 8.70
CA SER A 73 5.83 -12.22 10.01
C SER A 73 7.28 -12.66 9.92
N ASN A 74 8.05 -12.34 10.96
CA ASN A 74 9.37 -12.93 11.21
C ASN A 74 9.38 -13.89 12.42
N GLY A 75 8.19 -14.28 12.91
CA GLY A 75 8.01 -15.10 14.10
C GLY A 75 7.67 -14.25 15.34
N PRO A 76 8.62 -13.52 15.94
CA PRO A 76 8.35 -12.66 17.09
C PRO A 76 7.49 -11.44 16.76
N ASN A 77 7.41 -11.00 15.51
CA ASN A 77 6.58 -9.87 15.10
C ASN A 77 5.72 -10.28 13.92
N THR A 78 4.44 -9.92 13.96
CA THR A 78 3.48 -10.21 12.90
C THR A 78 2.59 -9.01 12.66
N ILE A 79 2.35 -8.72 11.38
CA ILE A 79 1.27 -7.84 10.96
C ILE A 79 0.28 -8.63 10.10
N ARG A 80 -1.00 -8.45 10.36
CA ARG A 80 -2.11 -9.05 9.58
C ARG A 80 -3.06 -7.94 9.19
N GLY A 81 -3.58 -7.93 7.97
CA GLY A 81 -4.46 -6.85 7.57
C GLY A 81 -5.31 -7.14 6.34
N LYS A 82 -6.32 -6.28 6.14
CA LYS A 82 -7.23 -6.31 5.01
C LYS A 82 -7.84 -4.93 4.81
N GLY A 83 -7.73 -4.38 3.60
CA GLY A 83 -8.21 -3.02 3.33
C GLY A 83 -7.49 -2.00 4.23
N LEU A 84 -8.25 -1.30 5.06
CA LEU A 84 -7.72 -0.30 6.00
C LEU A 84 -7.39 -0.87 7.39
N ASP A 85 -7.73 -2.13 7.64
CA ASP A 85 -7.50 -2.79 8.93
C ASP A 85 -6.11 -3.39 9.03
N LEU A 86 -5.48 -3.21 10.20
CA LEU A 86 -4.21 -3.81 10.55
C LEU A 86 -4.24 -4.30 12.00
N THR A 87 -3.76 -5.51 12.24
CA THR A 87 -3.46 -6.04 13.57
C THR A 87 -1.95 -6.22 13.69
N VAL A 88 -1.37 -5.73 14.78
CA VAL A 88 0.07 -5.90 15.08
C VAL A 88 0.23 -6.78 16.31
N GLU A 89 1.05 -7.81 16.17
CA GLU A 89 1.39 -8.76 17.23
C GLU A 89 2.90 -8.70 17.46
N VAL A 90 3.32 -8.55 18.72
CA VAL A 90 4.73 -8.50 19.11
C VAL A 90 4.92 -9.40 20.32
N GLY A 91 5.71 -10.46 20.13
CA GLY A 91 5.98 -11.50 21.12
C GLY A 91 4.70 -12.15 21.63
N ARG A 92 4.48 -12.06 22.94
CA ARG A 92 3.29 -12.59 23.63
C ARG A 92 2.34 -11.49 24.12
N MET A 93 2.50 -10.26 23.63
CA MET A 93 1.64 -9.14 24.01
C MET A 93 0.26 -9.29 23.36
N ALA A 94 -0.73 -8.61 23.94
CA ALA A 94 -2.06 -8.53 23.35
C ALA A 94 -1.98 -7.88 21.94
N PRO A 95 -2.68 -8.42 20.93
CA PRO A 95 -2.69 -7.84 19.59
C PRO A 95 -3.23 -6.41 19.59
N ILE A 96 -2.57 -5.53 18.83
CA ILE A 96 -2.93 -4.12 18.73
C ILE A 96 -3.70 -3.90 17.42
N GLN A 97 -4.92 -3.40 17.51
CA GLN A 97 -5.73 -3.04 16.36
C GLN A 97 -5.36 -1.64 15.87
N CYS A 98 -5.19 -1.48 14.57
CA CYS A 98 -4.83 -0.22 13.93
C CYS A 98 -5.63 -0.02 12.63
N LYS A 99 -5.79 1.25 12.24
CA LYS A 99 -6.47 1.67 11.01
C LYS A 99 -5.57 2.57 10.18
N ALA A 100 -5.56 2.36 8.87
CA ALA A 100 -4.84 3.23 7.93
C ALA A 100 -5.44 4.65 7.97
N ARG A 101 -4.59 5.66 7.75
CA ARG A 101 -4.97 7.07 7.69
C ARG A 101 -4.44 7.75 6.43
#